data_AF-A0AAV2I6N8-F1
#
_entry.id   AF-A0AAV2I6N8-F1
#
_cell.length_a   1.000
_cell.length_b   1.000
_cell.length_c   1.000
_cell.angle_alpha   90.00
_cell.angle_beta   90.00
_cell.angle_gamma   90.00
#
_symmetry.space_group_name_H-M   'P 1'
#
loop_
_entity.id
_entity.type
_entity.pdbx_description
1 polymer ?
#
loop_
_entity_poly.entity_id
_entity_poly.type
_entity_poly.pdbx_seq_one_letter_code
_entity_poly.pdbx_strand_id
1 'polypeptide(L)'
;QDKFWVAPERLRSGGKATQEGDVYSLAIIMAELLTREEPYRHDNDFLTVQEVLDKILLCQDPPFRPAVTAPPDLIPLETLMKQCWDENPQRRPSLNRISRVLHGLMIKINKSGSLLDNLLQRLEKYSSNLEKIVDEKVDELKQEKQKSEELLRQMLPM
;
A
#
# COMPACT_ATOMS: atom_id res chain seq x y z
N GLN A 1 14.85 25.00 12.02
CA GLN A 1 14.30 23.81 11.35
C GLN A 1 12.83 23.58 11.71
N ASP A 2 12.41 23.75 12.97
CA ASP A 2 11.03 23.51 13.49
C ASP A 2 9.87 24.19 12.74
N LYS A 3 10.14 25.14 11.84
CA LYS A 3 9.13 25.86 11.06
C LYS A 3 8.66 25.12 9.81
N PHE A 4 9.37 24.10 9.33
CA PHE A 4 8.99 23.39 8.09
C PHE A 4 7.68 22.59 8.19
N TRP A 5 7.32 22.14 9.40
CA TRP A 5 6.04 21.48 9.65
C TRP A 5 4.88 22.46 9.85
N VAL A 6 5.17 23.76 9.93
CA VAL A 6 4.15 24.77 10.17
C VAL A 6 3.53 25.18 8.84
N ALA A 7 2.20 25.09 8.76
CA ALA A 7 1.48 25.42 7.55
C ALA A 7 1.75 26.86 7.05
N PRO A 8 1.87 27.09 5.73
CA PRO A 8 2.26 28.38 5.17
C PRO A 8 1.34 29.52 5.63
N GLU A 9 0.03 29.29 5.70
CA GLU A 9 -0.95 30.28 6.14
C GLU A 9 -0.74 30.71 7.60
N ARG A 10 -0.28 29.79 8.46
CA ARG A 10 0.01 30.08 9.87
C ARG A 10 1.30 30.88 10.01
N LEU A 11 2.31 30.57 9.20
CA LEU A 11 3.55 31.34 9.14
C LEU A 11 3.31 32.77 8.63
N ARG A 12 2.38 32.97 7.68
CA ARG A 12 2.03 34.31 7.15
C ARG A 12 1.22 35.16 8.12
N SER A 13 0.19 34.57 8.73
CA SER A 13 -0.81 35.32 9.51
C SER A 13 -0.53 35.35 11.01
N GLY A 14 0.33 34.47 11.53
CA GLY A 14 0.52 34.29 12.97
C GLY A 14 -0.74 33.79 13.70
N GLY A 15 -1.71 33.26 12.95
CA GLY A 15 -2.99 32.79 13.49
C GLY A 15 -2.88 31.56 14.41
N LYS A 16 -4.03 31.16 14.98
CA LYS A 16 -4.12 29.96 15.81
C LYS A 16 -3.89 28.68 14.99
N ALA A 17 -3.53 27.59 15.67
CA ALA A 17 -3.50 26.27 15.06
C ALA A 17 -4.90 25.89 14.55
N THR A 18 -4.93 25.25 13.39
CA THR A 18 -6.16 24.79 12.72
C THR A 18 -6.01 23.33 12.33
N GLN A 19 -7.13 22.64 12.17
CA GLN A 19 -7.14 21.24 11.73
C GLN A 19 -6.48 21.08 10.36
N GLU A 20 -6.70 22.02 9.45
CA GLU A 20 -6.10 22.03 8.12
C GLU A 20 -4.58 22.24 8.21
N GLY A 21 -4.12 23.02 9.20
CA GLY A 21 -2.71 23.20 9.50
C GLY A 21 -2.06 21.89 9.98
N ASP A 22 -2.75 21.13 10.83
CA ASP A 22 -2.28 19.81 11.26
C ASP A 22 -2.23 18.81 10.10
N VAL A 23 -3.17 18.89 9.14
CA VAL A 23 -3.15 18.08 7.91
C VAL A 23 -1.91 18.41 7.05
N TYR A 24 -1.50 19.68 6.98
CA TYR A 24 -0.24 20.05 6.33
C TYR A 24 0.96 19.45 7.05
N SER A 25 1.03 19.57 8.38
CA SER A 25 2.12 18.99 9.18
C SER A 25 2.23 17.48 8.98
N LEU A 26 1.09 16.78 8.91
CA LEU A 26 1.03 15.35 8.62
C LEU A 26 1.63 15.03 7.23
N ALA A 27 1.42 15.89 6.24
CA ALA A 27 1.99 15.71 4.90
C ALA A 27 3.52 15.81 4.90
N ILE A 28 4.07 16.76 5.65
CA ILE A 28 5.53 16.90 5.81
C ILE A 28 6.10 15.66 6.52
N ILE A 29 5.42 15.16 7.56
CA ILE A 29 5.81 13.90 8.23
C ILE A 29 5.76 12.71 7.27
N MET A 30 4.71 12.61 6.45
CA MET A 30 4.62 11.55 5.43
C MET A 30 5.76 11.63 4.41
N ALA A 31 6.19 12.83 4.04
CA ALA A 31 7.35 13.02 3.16
C ALA A 31 8.63 12.49 3.80
N GLU A 32 8.90 12.85 5.05
CA GLU A 32 10.07 12.36 5.81
C GLU A 32 10.06 10.84 5.95
N LEU A 33 8.89 10.24 6.17
CA LEU A 33 8.75 8.79 6.27
C LEU A 33 9.06 8.07 4.95
N LEU A 34 8.70 8.70 3.82
CA LEU A 34 8.94 8.17 2.48
C LEU A 34 10.40 8.33 2.05
N THR A 35 11.01 9.49 2.31
CA THR A 35 12.39 9.79 1.91
C THR A 35 13.43 9.28 2.90
N ARG A 36 13.05 9.09 4.18
CA ARG A 36 13.97 8.83 5.31
C ARG A 36 14.98 9.96 5.52
N GLU A 37 14.62 11.17 5.11
CA GLU A 37 15.44 12.37 5.18
C GLU A 37 14.66 13.54 5.78
N GLU A 38 15.38 14.57 6.24
CA GLU A 38 14.77 15.82 6.70
C GLU A 38 13.96 16.49 5.57
N PRO A 39 12.88 17.23 5.90
CA PRO A 39 12.12 17.97 4.91
C PRO A 39 13.01 18.95 4.15
N TYR A 40 12.83 19.02 2.82
CA TYR A 40 13.58 19.93 1.94
C TYR A 40 15.10 19.69 1.94
N ARG A 41 15.62 18.52 2.37
CA ARG A 41 17.06 18.25 2.44
C ARG A 41 17.77 18.49 1.11
N HIS A 42 17.23 17.94 0.02
CA HIS A 42 17.79 18.12 -1.33
C HIS A 42 17.76 19.58 -1.81
N ASP A 43 16.85 20.40 -1.30
CA ASP A 43 16.78 21.83 -1.60
C ASP A 43 17.71 22.67 -0.70
N ASN A 44 17.95 22.21 0.53
CA ASN A 44 18.83 22.85 1.51
C ASN A 44 20.33 22.70 1.17
N ASP A 45 20.72 21.78 0.28
CA ASP A 45 22.13 21.65 -0.14
C ASP A 45 22.66 22.95 -0.79
N PHE A 46 21.75 23.80 -1.31
CA PHE A 46 22.08 25.09 -1.94
C PHE A 46 21.35 26.28 -1.31
N LEU A 47 20.42 26.04 -0.37
CA LEU A 47 19.56 27.07 0.22
C LEU A 47 19.66 27.02 1.73
N THR A 48 19.68 28.19 2.35
CA THR A 48 19.53 28.33 3.79
C THR A 48 18.09 28.03 4.22
N VAL A 49 17.92 27.69 5.50
CA VAL A 49 16.60 27.49 6.11
C VAL A 49 15.66 28.69 5.86
N GLN A 50 16.19 29.91 5.89
CA GLN A 50 15.39 31.11 5.67
C GLN A 50 14.93 31.21 4.21
N GLU A 51 15.80 30.94 3.24
CA GLU A 51 15.44 30.95 1.81
C GLU A 51 14.39 29.89 1.48
N VAL A 52 14.49 28.71 2.10
CA VAL A 52 13.45 27.67 2.00
C VAL A 52 12.12 28.19 2.54
N LEU A 53 12.11 28.81 3.73
CA LEU A 53 10.89 29.38 4.30
C LEU A 53 10.31 30.48 3.42
N ASP A 54 11.13 31.38 2.88
CA ASP A 54 10.69 32.44 1.99
C ASP A 54 10.04 31.87 0.72
N LYS A 55 10.60 30.80 0.14
CA LYS A 55 9.99 30.09 -0.98
C LYS A 55 8.65 29.44 -0.63
N ILE A 56 8.54 28.81 0.53
CA ILE A 56 7.26 28.25 1.04
C ILE A 56 6.21 29.36 1.16
N LEU A 57 6.61 30.55 1.58
CA LEU A 57 5.71 31.68 1.81
C LEU A 57 5.28 32.40 0.52
N LEU A 58 6.01 32.25 -0.59
CA LEU A 58 5.82 33.05 -1.81
C LEU A 58 4.58 32.70 -2.67
N CYS A 59 3.68 31.82 -2.21
CA CYS A 59 2.44 31.43 -2.92
C CYS A 59 2.65 31.07 -4.41
N GLN A 60 3.73 30.35 -4.74
CA GLN A 60 4.05 29.98 -6.13
C GLN A 60 3.07 28.92 -6.67
N ASP A 61 2.99 28.79 -8.00
CA ASP A 61 2.27 27.70 -8.69
C ASP A 61 3.22 26.98 -9.68
N PRO A 62 3.62 25.72 -9.41
CA PRO A 62 3.24 24.92 -8.24
C PRO A 62 3.88 25.45 -6.94
N PRO A 63 3.27 25.21 -5.77
CA PRO A 63 3.80 25.66 -4.49
C PRO A 63 5.10 24.91 -4.15
N PHE A 64 6.04 25.61 -3.49
CA PHE A 64 7.30 25.00 -3.08
C PHE A 64 7.08 23.96 -1.96
N ARG A 65 7.36 22.69 -2.26
CA ARG A 65 7.12 21.51 -1.41
C ARG A 65 8.29 20.54 -1.51
N PRO A 66 8.52 19.67 -0.50
CA PRO A 66 9.57 18.67 -0.56
C PRO A 66 9.47 17.81 -1.81
N ALA A 67 10.60 17.58 -2.47
CA ALA A 67 10.68 16.62 -3.56
C ALA A 67 10.57 15.19 -2.99
N VAL A 68 9.52 14.46 -3.39
CA VAL A 68 9.28 13.08 -2.94
C VAL A 68 8.90 12.23 -4.14
N THR A 69 9.55 11.08 -4.25
CA THR A 69 9.26 10.05 -5.25
C THR A 69 8.99 8.74 -4.50
N ALA A 70 7.76 8.25 -4.53
CA ALA A 70 7.40 7.00 -3.87
C ALA A 70 7.58 5.78 -4.79
N PRO A 71 7.86 4.59 -4.23
CA PRO A 71 7.76 3.33 -4.96
C PRO A 71 6.35 3.12 -5.56
N PRO A 72 6.20 2.30 -6.61
CA PRO A 72 4.91 2.07 -7.27
C PRO A 72 3.75 1.71 -6.33
N ASP A 73 4.03 0.86 -5.33
CA ASP A 73 3.03 0.41 -4.36
C ASP A 73 2.55 1.52 -3.40
N LEU A 74 3.32 2.61 -3.28
CA LEU A 74 3.07 3.75 -2.40
C LEU A 74 2.68 5.03 -3.17
N ILE A 75 2.50 4.98 -4.50
CA ILE A 75 1.97 6.11 -5.29
C ILE A 75 0.66 6.68 -4.70
N PRO A 76 -0.29 5.87 -4.19
CA PRO A 76 -1.50 6.44 -3.58
C PRO A 76 -1.21 7.22 -2.29
N LEU A 77 -0.17 6.83 -1.54
CA LEU A 77 0.28 7.55 -0.35
C LEU A 77 0.92 8.88 -0.74
N GLU A 78 1.77 8.89 -1.78
CA GLU A 78 2.35 10.12 -2.33
C GLU A 78 1.26 11.08 -2.81
N THR A 79 0.24 10.56 -3.50
CA THR A 79 -0.90 11.35 -3.97
C THR A 79 -1.70 11.94 -2.81
N LEU A 80 -1.96 11.15 -1.77
CA LEU A 80 -2.66 11.63 -0.56
C LEU A 80 -1.84 12.72 0.14
N MET A 81 -0.55 12.50 0.31
CA MET A 81 0.38 13.49 0.87
C MET A 81 0.37 14.79 0.07
N LYS A 82 0.40 14.70 -1.27
CA LYS A 82 0.32 15.87 -2.14
C LYS A 82 -0.98 16.67 -1.99
N GLN A 83 -2.09 16.01 -1.67
CA GLN A 83 -3.35 16.68 -1.35
C GLN A 83 -3.35 17.31 0.06
N CYS A 84 -2.61 16.72 1.01
CA CYS A 84 -2.56 17.20 2.39
C CYS A 84 -1.75 18.49 2.54
N TRP A 85 -0.78 18.76 1.67
CA TRP A 85 0.00 20.01 1.68
C TRP A 85 -0.46 21.05 0.65
N ASP A 86 -1.72 20.98 0.18
CA ASP A 86 -2.28 21.97 -0.74
C ASP A 86 -2.11 23.39 -0.17
N GLU A 87 -1.78 24.35 -1.03
CA GLU A 87 -1.59 25.74 -0.66
C GLU A 87 -2.86 26.36 -0.07
N ASN A 88 -4.04 25.95 -0.57
CA ASN A 88 -5.31 26.34 -0.01
C ASN A 88 -5.72 25.38 1.12
N PRO A 89 -5.83 25.84 2.38
CA PRO A 89 -6.21 24.99 3.51
C PRO A 89 -7.55 24.27 3.31
N GLN A 90 -8.50 24.92 2.62
CA GLN A 90 -9.85 24.38 2.38
C GLN A 90 -9.87 23.25 1.34
N ARG A 91 -8.81 23.10 0.53
CA ARG A 91 -8.68 22.00 -0.44
C ARG A 91 -8.08 20.74 0.18
N ARG A 92 -7.48 20.86 1.37
CA ARG A 92 -6.87 19.73 2.07
C ARG A 92 -7.96 18.73 2.48
N PRO A 93 -7.71 17.41 2.36
CA PRO A 93 -8.70 16.41 2.72
C PRO A 93 -8.95 16.39 4.23
N SER A 94 -10.17 16.04 4.64
CA SER A 94 -10.47 15.85 6.06
C SER A 94 -9.74 14.63 6.62
N LEU A 95 -9.46 14.65 7.93
CA LEU A 95 -8.83 13.52 8.63
C LEU A 95 -9.58 12.20 8.39
N ASN A 96 -10.92 12.22 8.36
CA ASN A 96 -11.73 11.04 8.06
C ASN A 96 -11.49 10.47 6.65
N ARG A 97 -11.19 11.33 5.66
CA ARG A 97 -10.81 10.88 4.32
C ARG A 97 -9.39 10.32 4.32
N ILE A 98 -8.45 11.00 4.99
CA ILE A 98 -7.05 10.56 5.13
C ILE A 98 -7.00 9.17 5.77
N SER A 99 -7.63 8.98 6.94
CA SER A 99 -7.65 7.70 7.65
C SER A 99 -8.22 6.56 6.81
N ARG A 100 -9.28 6.80 6.02
CA ARG A 100 -9.85 5.77 5.13
C ARG A 100 -8.86 5.36 4.04
N VAL A 101 -8.17 6.31 3.43
CA VAL A 101 -7.17 6.02 2.39
C VAL A 101 -5.99 5.26 2.97
N LEU A 102 -5.46 5.71 4.12
CA LEU A 102 -4.37 5.04 4.82
C LEU A 102 -4.73 3.61 5.24
N HIS A 103 -5.93 3.40 5.77
CA HIS A 103 -6.41 2.07 6.14
C HIS A 103 -6.53 1.15 4.92
N GLY A 104 -7.05 1.66 3.80
CA GLY A 104 -7.11 0.90 2.54
C GLY A 104 -5.73 0.52 2.01
N LEU A 105 -4.74 1.42 2.13
CA LEU A 105 -3.35 1.12 1.78
C LEU A 105 -2.74 0.07 2.69
N MET A 106 -2.95 0.17 4.00
CA MET A 106 -2.46 -0.81 4.96
C MET A 106 -3.04 -2.21 4.70
N ILE A 107 -4.33 -2.31 4.38
CA ILE A 107 -4.94 -3.59 3.99
C ILE A 107 -4.29 -4.13 2.72
N LYS A 108 -4.05 -3.29 1.71
CA LYS A 108 -3.39 -3.72 0.47
C LYS A 108 -1.98 -4.22 0.72
N ILE A 109 -1.18 -3.50 1.51
CA ILE A 109 0.18 -3.88 1.88
C ILE A 109 0.20 -5.19 2.68
N ASN A 110 -0.71 -5.34 3.66
CA ASN A 110 -0.85 -6.59 4.42
C ASN A 110 -1.32 -7.74 3.53
N LYS A 111 -2.21 -7.47 2.57
CA LYS A 111 -2.56 -8.41 1.50
C LYS A 111 -1.45 -8.59 0.47
N SER A 112 -0.38 -7.81 0.42
CA SER A 112 0.80 -8.20 -0.38
C SER A 112 1.55 -9.36 0.30
N GLY A 113 1.37 -9.54 1.61
CA GLY A 113 1.64 -10.80 2.31
C GLY A 113 0.82 -11.99 1.80
N SER A 114 -0.26 -11.74 1.04
CA SER A 114 -1.10 -12.72 0.32
C SER A 114 -0.40 -13.40 -0.85
N LEU A 115 0.90 -13.15 -1.10
CA LEU A 115 1.70 -14.12 -1.87
C LEU A 115 1.59 -15.50 -1.24
N LEU A 116 1.64 -15.59 0.09
CA LEU A 116 1.44 -16.83 0.83
C LEU A 116 0.01 -17.37 0.65
N ASP A 117 -1.02 -16.51 0.69
CA ASP A 117 -2.40 -16.97 0.47
C ASP A 117 -2.65 -17.41 -0.97
N ASN A 118 -2.03 -16.75 -1.96
CA ASN A 118 -2.10 -17.17 -3.36
C ASN A 118 -1.39 -18.51 -3.56
N LEU A 119 -0.26 -18.73 -2.88
CA LEU A 119 0.43 -20.02 -2.87
C LEU A 119 -0.42 -21.10 -2.19
N LEU A 120 -1.03 -20.79 -1.05
CA LEU A 120 -1.96 -21.67 -0.34
C LEU A 120 -3.17 -22.04 -1.20
N GLN A 121 -3.81 -21.06 -1.84
CA GLN A 121 -4.94 -21.30 -2.74
C GLN A 121 -4.56 -22.20 -3.93
N ARG A 122 -3.34 -22.04 -4.46
CA ARG A 122 -2.84 -22.91 -5.52
C ARG A 122 -2.59 -24.33 -5.00
N LEU A 123 -1.98 -24.47 -3.81
CA LEU A 123 -1.73 -25.77 -3.17
C LEU A 123 -3.03 -26.53 -2.87
N GLU A 124 -4.04 -25.86 -2.32
CA GLU A 124 -5.36 -26.45 -2.07
C GLU A 124 -6.01 -26.97 -3.36
N LYS A 125 -5.91 -26.20 -4.44
CA LYS A 125 -6.44 -26.59 -5.75
C LYS A 125 -5.73 -27.80 -6.33
N TYR A 126 -4.40 -27.89 -6.16
CA TYR A 126 -3.66 -29.08 -6.57
C TYR A 126 -4.06 -30.31 -5.73
N SER A 127 -4.19 -30.16 -4.41
CA SER A 127 -4.60 -31.25 -3.51
C SER A 127 -5.97 -31.81 -3.87
N SER A 128 -6.97 -30.93 -4.08
CA SER A 128 -8.33 -31.36 -4.44
C SER A 128 -8.38 -32.05 -5.81
N ASN A 129 -7.58 -31.59 -6.78
CA ASN A 129 -7.50 -32.23 -8.08
C ASN A 129 -6.81 -33.61 -7.99
N LEU A 130 -5.76 -33.73 -7.18
CA LEU A 130 -5.06 -34.98 -6.93
C LEU A 130 -5.97 -36.02 -6.28
N GLU A 131 -6.76 -35.63 -5.27
CA GLU A 131 -7.75 -36.51 -4.64
C GLU A 131 -8.73 -37.08 -5.67
N LYS A 132 -9.28 -36.24 -6.55
CA LYS A 132 -10.17 -36.71 -7.63
C LYS A 132 -9.51 -37.71 -8.56
N ILE A 133 -8.27 -37.44 -8.98
CA ILE A 133 -7.52 -38.35 -9.86
C ILE A 133 -7.25 -39.68 -9.17
N VAL A 134 -6.91 -39.65 -7.88
CA VAL A 134 -6.68 -40.86 -7.08
C VAL A 134 -7.96 -41.67 -6.97
N ASP A 135 -9.09 -41.04 -6.67
CA ASP A 135 -10.39 -41.72 -6.56
C ASP A 135 -10.78 -42.40 -7.89
N GLU A 136 -10.66 -41.68 -9.02
CA GLU A 136 -10.93 -42.24 -10.34
C GLU A 136 -10.05 -43.46 -10.65
N LYS A 137 -8.75 -43.38 -10.33
CA LYS A 137 -7.81 -44.48 -10.56
C LYS A 137 -8.08 -45.66 -9.65
N VAL A 138 -8.46 -45.43 -8.39
CA VAL A 138 -8.84 -46.47 -7.45
C VAL A 138 -10.09 -47.20 -7.94
N ASP A 139 -11.07 -46.50 -8.48
CA ASP A 139 -12.28 -47.10 -9.04
C ASP A 139 -11.99 -47.93 -10.31
N GLU A 140 -11.17 -47.42 -11.24
CA GLU A 140 -10.72 -48.17 -12.42
C GLU A 140 -10.02 -49.48 -12.00
N LEU A 141 -9.07 -49.38 -11.06
CA LEU A 141 -8.29 -50.53 -10.60
C LEU A 141 -9.18 -51.56 -9.90
N LYS A 142 -10.19 -51.11 -9.16
CA LYS A 142 -11.17 -51.96 -8.49
C LYS A 142 -12.02 -52.73 -9.50
N GLN A 143 -12.48 -52.07 -10.57
CA GLN A 143 -13.22 -52.73 -11.63
C GLN A 143 -12.36 -53.74 -12.40
N GLU A 144 -11.12 -53.38 -12.71
CA GLU A 144 -10.20 -54.26 -13.43
C GLU A 144 -9.85 -55.51 -12.59
N LYS A 145 -9.57 -55.33 -11.30
CA LYS A 145 -9.39 -56.42 -10.35
C LYS A 145 -10.63 -57.32 -10.29
N GLN A 146 -11.82 -56.75 -10.18
CA GLN A 146 -13.07 -57.52 -10.08
C GLN A 146 -13.33 -58.36 -11.34
N LYS A 147 -13.11 -57.78 -12.53
CA LYS A 147 -13.18 -58.53 -13.80
C LYS A 147 -12.15 -59.65 -13.86
N SER A 148 -10.92 -59.39 -13.42
CA SER A 148 -9.85 -60.40 -13.39
C SER A 148 -10.19 -61.56 -12.45
N GLU A 149 -10.70 -61.29 -11.24
CA GLU A 149 -11.13 -62.31 -10.28
C GLU A 149 -12.31 -63.15 -10.79
N GLU A 150 -13.27 -62.52 -11.48
CA GLU A 150 -14.42 -63.19 -12.12
C GLU A 150 -13.95 -64.17 -13.20
N LEU A 151 -13.06 -63.71 -14.10
CA LEU A 151 -12.45 -64.54 -15.16
C LEU A 151 -11.64 -65.70 -14.56
N LEU A 152 -10.90 -65.46 -13.48
CA LEU A 152 -10.14 -66.51 -12.79
C LEU A 152 -11.05 -67.59 -12.20
N ARG A 153 -12.19 -67.19 -11.61
CA ARG A 153 -13.21 -68.14 -11.11
C ARG A 153 -13.80 -69.01 -12.21
N GLN A 154 -13.92 -68.49 -13.44
CA GLN A 154 -14.42 -69.24 -14.59
C GLN A 154 -13.39 -70.23 -15.16
N MET A 155 -12.09 -70.02 -14.91
CA MET A 155 -11.01 -70.88 -15.42
C MET A 155 -10.57 -71.98 -14.45
N LEU A 156 -11.06 -71.99 -13.20
CA LEU A 156 -10.81 -73.08 -12.25
C LEU A 156 -11.80 -74.24 -12.51
N PRO A 157 -11.33 -75.47 -12.79
CA PRO A 157 -12.22 -76.63 -12.89
C PRO A 157 -12.82 -76.97 -11.51
N MET A 158 -14.07 -77.44 -11.50
CA MET A 158 -14.77 -77.97 -10.31
C MET A 158 -14.03 -79.14 -9.67
#